data_AF-A0A519CJQ5-F1
#
_entry.id   AF-A0A519CJQ5-F1
#
_cell.length_a   1.000
_cell.length_b   1.000
_cell.length_c   1.000
_cell.angle_alpha   90.00
_cell.angle_beta   90.00
_cell.angle_gamma   90.00
#
_symmetry.space_group_name_H-M   'P 1'
#
loop_
_entity.id
_entity.type
_entity.pdbx_description
1 polymer ?
#
loop_
_entity_poly.entity_id
_entity_poly.type
_entity_poly.pdbx_seq_one_letter_code
_entity_poly.pdbx_strand_id
1 'polypeptide(L)'
;MLPAVKLSVGTFTNQNEIGDKMSGRNLDDLIEQNETDLGFLSAYGGGETPEAILEHIQNISNEHFELKITAEGVMVKMVAKNLPLVASDLQRRGFLNAKLNKKIVEVTICDWGPDQRRFIERLVEFIDGE
;
A
#
# COMPACT_ATOMS: atom_id res chain seq x y z
N MET A 1 14.38 -7.52 -87.80
CA MET A 1 13.49 -6.41 -87.42
C MET A 1 12.12 -6.99 -87.10
N LEU A 2 11.81 -7.17 -85.81
CA LEU A 2 10.51 -7.47 -85.15
C LEU A 2 10.75 -7.36 -83.61
N PRO A 3 9.74 -7.08 -82.77
CA PRO A 3 9.85 -6.10 -81.68
C PRO A 3 10.08 -6.66 -80.27
N ALA A 4 10.50 -5.76 -79.38
CA ALA A 4 10.75 -5.99 -77.95
C ALA A 4 9.45 -6.27 -77.16
N VAL A 5 9.44 -7.36 -76.39
CA VAL A 5 8.43 -7.67 -75.38
C VAL A 5 8.95 -7.20 -74.03
N LYS A 6 8.30 -6.18 -73.45
CA LYS A 6 8.48 -5.79 -72.04
C LYS A 6 7.75 -6.81 -71.17
N LEU A 7 8.48 -7.54 -70.33
CA LEU A 7 7.90 -8.34 -69.25
C LEU A 7 8.14 -7.63 -67.92
N SER A 8 7.04 -7.37 -67.23
CA SER A 8 6.91 -6.66 -65.96
C SER A 8 7.67 -7.39 -64.86
N VAL A 9 8.44 -6.63 -64.08
CA VAL A 9 9.19 -7.11 -62.92
C VAL A 9 8.20 -7.31 -61.78
N GLY A 10 7.80 -8.56 -61.54
CA GLY A 10 7.02 -8.93 -60.36
C GLY A 10 7.92 -8.85 -59.13
N THR A 11 7.76 -7.80 -58.33
CA THR A 11 8.37 -7.72 -57.00
C THR A 11 7.70 -8.74 -56.09
N PHE A 12 8.40 -9.82 -55.76
CA PHE A 12 8.06 -10.66 -54.62
C PHE A 12 8.42 -9.88 -53.35
N THR A 13 7.45 -9.20 -52.75
CA THR A 13 7.57 -8.73 -51.37
C THR A 13 7.29 -9.90 -50.44
N ASN A 14 8.36 -10.35 -49.79
CA ASN A 14 8.35 -11.32 -48.72
C ASN A 14 7.54 -10.73 -47.54
N GLN A 15 6.36 -11.28 -47.26
CA GLN A 15 5.58 -10.92 -46.08
C GLN A 15 6.18 -11.62 -44.86
N ASN A 16 7.14 -10.98 -44.20
CA ASN A 16 7.58 -11.33 -42.84
C ASN A 16 8.28 -10.12 -42.24
N GLU A 17 7.50 -9.15 -41.74
CA GLU A 17 7.96 -8.12 -40.79
C GLU A 17 6.76 -7.24 -40.36
N ILE A 18 5.94 -7.73 -39.41
CA ILE A 18 5.34 -6.90 -38.34
C ILE A 18 5.19 -7.82 -37.11
N GLY A 19 6.32 -8.22 -36.55
CA GLY A 19 6.38 -8.48 -35.11
C GLY A 19 6.63 -7.14 -34.43
N ASP A 20 5.96 -6.91 -33.29
CA ASP A 20 6.10 -5.73 -32.42
C ASP A 20 5.14 -4.55 -32.68
N LYS A 21 3.88 -4.71 -32.27
CA LYS A 21 3.04 -3.61 -31.71
C LYS A 21 1.70 -4.14 -31.17
N MET A 22 1.72 -5.05 -30.19
CA MET A 22 0.48 -5.38 -29.48
C MET A 22 0.66 -5.95 -28.06
N SER A 23 1.72 -5.56 -27.34
CA SER A 23 1.94 -6.02 -25.96
C SER A 23 2.06 -4.90 -24.92
N GLY A 24 1.88 -3.63 -25.31
CA GLY A 24 2.01 -2.47 -24.41
C GLY A 24 0.71 -1.72 -24.11
N ARG A 25 -0.43 -2.23 -24.58
CA ARG A 25 -1.78 -1.62 -24.44
C ARG A 25 -2.81 -2.63 -23.97
N ASN A 26 -2.41 -3.45 -23.00
CA ASN A 26 -3.30 -4.48 -22.46
C ASN A 26 -3.15 -4.65 -20.96
N LEU A 27 -2.05 -4.18 -20.35
CA LEU A 27 -1.97 -4.13 -18.89
C LEU A 27 -2.40 -2.77 -18.37
N ASP A 28 -1.84 -1.67 -18.91
CA ASP A 28 -2.17 -0.31 -18.47
C ASP A 28 -3.65 0.02 -18.71
N ASP A 29 -4.19 -0.31 -19.89
CA ASP A 29 -5.62 -0.10 -20.21
C ASP A 29 -6.56 -0.98 -19.36
N LEU A 30 -6.10 -2.14 -18.87
CA LEU A 30 -6.87 -3.01 -17.95
C LEU A 30 -6.79 -2.51 -16.49
N ILE A 31 -5.67 -1.89 -16.10
CA ILE A 31 -5.52 -1.24 -14.79
C ILE A 31 -6.40 0.01 -14.73
N GLU A 32 -6.41 0.83 -15.79
CA GLU A 32 -7.25 2.03 -15.90
C GLU A 32 -8.75 1.69 -15.89
N GLN A 33 -9.15 0.58 -16.51
CA GLN A 33 -10.53 0.08 -16.50
C GLN A 33 -10.94 -0.59 -15.18
N ASN A 34 -10.00 -0.95 -14.31
CA ASN A 34 -10.22 -1.51 -12.98
C ASN A 34 -9.71 -0.58 -11.86
N GLU A 35 -9.58 0.74 -12.11
CA GLU A 35 -9.49 1.77 -11.05
C GLU A 35 -10.76 1.84 -10.17
N THR A 36 -11.55 0.76 -10.15
CA THR A 36 -12.57 0.46 -9.16
C THR A 36 -11.94 0.35 -7.77
N ASP A 37 -12.01 1.50 -7.12
CA ASP A 37 -12.19 1.69 -5.68
C ASP A 37 -10.97 1.30 -4.83
N LEU A 38 -9.92 2.13 -4.90
CA LEU A 38 -8.87 2.15 -3.88
C LEU A 38 -9.45 2.18 -2.45
N GLY A 39 -10.63 2.78 -2.25
CA GLY A 39 -11.35 2.78 -0.99
C GLY A 39 -11.91 1.41 -0.58
N PHE A 40 -12.26 0.56 -1.54
CA PHE A 40 -12.67 -0.83 -1.27
C PHE A 40 -11.48 -1.71 -0.90
N LEU A 41 -10.34 -1.55 -1.57
CA LEU A 41 -9.13 -2.33 -1.26
C LEU A 41 -8.48 -1.89 0.05
N SER A 42 -8.50 -0.59 0.39
CA SER A 42 -7.99 -0.09 1.67
C SER A 42 -8.77 -0.66 2.86
N ALA A 43 -10.07 -0.94 2.69
CA ALA A 43 -10.88 -1.59 3.73
C ALA A 43 -10.39 -3.00 4.12
N TYR A 44 -9.62 -3.67 3.25
CA TYR A 44 -9.01 -4.98 3.54
C TYR A 44 -7.61 -4.91 4.18
N GLY A 45 -7.08 -3.69 4.34
CA GLY A 45 -5.72 -3.45 4.81
C GLY A 45 -4.66 -3.89 3.79
N GLY A 46 -3.59 -3.13 3.68
CA GLY A 46 -2.41 -3.42 2.87
C GLY A 46 -2.44 -2.61 1.58
N GLY A 47 -1.73 -1.50 1.57
CA GLY A 47 -1.65 -0.61 0.41
C GLY A 47 -1.39 0.86 0.77
N GLU A 48 -1.59 1.22 2.04
CA GLU A 48 -1.24 2.56 2.51
C GLU A 48 0.28 2.73 2.63
N THR A 49 0.76 3.90 2.22
CA THR A 49 2.15 4.27 2.44
C THR A 49 2.37 4.62 3.92
N PRO A 50 3.60 4.51 4.45
CA PRO A 50 3.89 4.94 5.81
C PRO A 50 3.46 6.38 6.11
N GLU A 51 3.50 7.28 5.12
CA GLU A 51 3.03 8.66 5.24
C GLU A 51 1.51 8.74 5.44
N ALA A 52 0.73 7.93 4.71
CA ALA A 52 -0.73 7.88 4.88
C ALA A 52 -1.12 7.31 6.26
N ILE A 53 -0.45 6.23 6.69
CA ILE A 53 -0.64 5.65 8.03
C ILE A 53 -0.33 6.70 9.10
N LEU A 54 0.74 7.48 8.92
CA LEU A 54 1.11 8.55 9.83
C LEU A 54 -0.01 9.59 9.91
N GLU A 55 -0.51 10.07 8.77
CA GLU A 55 -1.60 11.04 8.71
C GLU A 55 -2.86 10.52 9.43
N HIS A 56 -3.21 9.24 9.26
CA HIS A 56 -4.35 8.66 9.95
C HIS A 56 -4.18 8.63 11.48
N ILE A 57 -2.99 8.29 11.98
CA ILE A 57 -2.70 8.32 13.42
C ILE A 57 -2.76 9.76 13.95
N GLN A 58 -2.17 10.70 13.20
CA GLN A 58 -2.14 12.12 13.54
C GLN A 58 -3.53 12.77 13.58
N ASN A 59 -4.44 12.32 12.70
CA ASN A 59 -5.84 12.74 12.69
C ASN A 59 -6.62 12.26 13.93
N ILE A 60 -6.16 11.20 14.61
CA ILE A 60 -6.73 10.74 15.88
C ILE A 60 -6.05 11.45 17.05
N SER A 61 -4.72 11.47 17.10
CA SER A 61 -3.97 12.20 18.13
C SER A 61 -2.53 12.48 17.73
N ASN A 62 -2.10 13.73 17.90
CA ASN A 62 -0.74 14.19 17.61
C ASN A 62 0.18 14.26 18.84
N GLU A 63 -0.39 14.35 20.04
CA GLU A 63 0.36 14.77 21.23
C GLU A 63 0.78 13.59 22.12
N HIS A 64 0.07 12.47 22.00
CA HIS A 64 0.24 11.31 22.89
C HIS A 64 1.30 10.31 22.42
N PHE A 65 1.73 10.39 21.17
CA PHE A 65 2.57 9.38 20.54
C PHE A 65 3.91 9.95 20.06
N GLU A 66 4.98 9.22 20.32
CA GLU A 66 6.24 9.38 19.59
C GLU A 66 6.12 8.58 18.29
N LEU A 67 5.99 9.30 17.16
CA LEU A 67 5.78 8.74 15.83
C LEU A 67 7.05 8.82 14.98
N LYS A 68 7.40 7.72 14.31
CA LYS A 68 8.53 7.69 13.37
C LYS A 68 8.22 6.83 12.16
N ILE A 69 8.36 7.39 10.96
CA ILE A 69 8.31 6.63 9.72
C ILE A 69 9.52 5.69 9.64
N THR A 70 9.26 4.45 9.24
CA THR A 70 10.25 3.39 9.02
C THR A 70 9.99 2.74 7.66
N ALA A 71 10.93 1.91 7.18
CA ALA A 71 10.76 1.19 5.92
C ALA A 71 9.57 0.21 5.92
N GLU A 72 9.12 -0.21 7.10
CA GLU A 72 8.04 -1.19 7.28
C GLU A 72 6.68 -0.54 7.57
N GLY A 73 6.63 0.77 7.84
CA GLY A 73 5.43 1.45 8.32
C GLY A 73 5.74 2.55 9.34
N VAL A 74 4.81 2.82 10.25
CA VAL A 74 4.95 3.87 11.27
C VAL A 74 5.20 3.25 12.63
N MET A 75 6.35 3.54 13.22
CA MET A 75 6.63 3.22 14.62
C MET A 75 5.83 4.17 15.51
N VAL A 76 5.00 3.59 16.36
CA VAL A 76 4.21 4.25 17.39
C VAL A 76 4.77 3.84 18.74
N LYS A 77 5.21 4.83 19.51
CA LYS A 77 5.68 4.61 20.88
C LYS A 77 4.95 5.52 21.84
N MET A 78 4.58 4.95 22.98
CA MET A 78 3.85 5.64 24.03
C MET A 78 4.31 5.16 25.40
N VAL A 79 4.37 6.09 26.35
CA VAL A 79 4.68 5.81 27.76
C VAL A 79 3.52 6.29 28.61
N ALA A 80 2.85 5.36 29.30
CA ALA A 80 1.77 5.69 30.24
C ALA A 80 1.82 4.74 31.44
N LYS A 81 1.16 5.09 32.54
CA LYS A 81 1.15 4.23 33.74
C LYS A 81 0.06 3.16 33.58
N ASN A 82 0.40 1.88 33.71
CA ASN A 82 -0.56 0.77 33.67
C ASN A 82 -1.34 0.65 32.36
N LEU A 83 -0.63 0.51 31.24
CA LEU A 83 -1.25 0.37 29.91
C LEU A 83 -2.32 -0.73 29.87
N PRO A 84 -3.50 -0.48 29.28
CA PRO A 84 -4.61 -1.43 29.18
C PRO A 84 -4.42 -2.40 28.00
N LEU A 85 -3.20 -2.87 27.80
CA LEU A 85 -2.79 -3.70 26.67
C LEU A 85 -2.33 -5.07 27.16
N VAL A 86 -2.68 -6.10 26.39
CA VAL A 86 -2.15 -7.45 26.52
C VAL A 86 -1.37 -7.82 25.26
N ALA A 87 -0.50 -8.83 25.36
CA ALA A 87 0.35 -9.24 24.23
C ALA A 87 -0.44 -9.56 22.95
N SER A 88 -1.64 -10.13 23.08
CA SER A 88 -2.51 -10.47 21.95
C SER A 88 -3.02 -9.26 21.17
N ASP A 89 -3.01 -8.05 21.74
CA ASP A 89 -3.39 -6.84 21.02
C ASP A 89 -2.38 -6.51 19.91
N LEU A 90 -1.11 -6.85 20.13
CA LEU A 90 0.00 -6.55 19.22
C LEU A 90 0.42 -7.74 18.33
N GLN A 91 -0.23 -8.90 18.49
CA GLN A 91 0.02 -10.11 17.68
C GLN A 91 -0.90 -10.21 16.45
N ARG A 92 -1.72 -9.18 16.22
CA ARG A 92 -2.63 -9.13 15.07
C ARG A 92 -1.86 -8.74 13.81
N ARG A 93 -2.47 -8.99 12.64
CA ARG A 93 -1.98 -8.48 11.35
C ARG A 93 -1.79 -6.96 11.44
N GLY A 94 -0.80 -6.42 10.74
CA GLY A 94 -0.57 -4.97 10.66
C GLY A 94 0.32 -4.41 11.78
N PHE A 95 0.74 -5.24 12.74
CA PHE A 95 1.67 -4.87 13.80
C PHE A 95 2.99 -5.64 13.66
N LEU A 96 4.10 -4.92 13.67
CA LEU A 96 5.47 -5.43 13.59
C LEU A 96 6.31 -4.90 14.75
N ASN A 97 7.40 -5.61 15.07
CA ASN A 97 8.41 -5.20 16.06
C ASN A 97 7.84 -4.79 17.44
N ALA A 98 6.73 -5.41 17.85
CA ALA A 98 6.01 -5.07 19.06
C ALA A 98 6.85 -5.30 20.33
N LYS A 99 6.94 -4.27 21.17
CA LYS A 99 7.49 -4.31 22.52
C LYS A 99 6.45 -3.75 23.48
N LEU A 100 6.02 -4.57 24.43
CA LEU A 100 5.04 -4.19 25.43
C LEU A 100 5.58 -4.47 26.83
N ASN A 101 5.44 -3.47 27.70
CA ASN A 101 5.58 -3.58 29.13
C ASN A 101 4.42 -2.82 29.79
N LYS A 102 4.23 -2.96 31.11
CA LYS A 102 3.16 -2.28 31.85
C LYS A 102 3.16 -0.75 31.73
N LYS A 103 4.27 -0.16 31.26
CA LYS A 103 4.46 1.29 31.15
C LYS A 103 4.72 1.80 29.73
N ILE A 104 5.15 0.92 28.83
CA ILE A 104 5.66 1.32 27.52
C ILE A 104 5.06 0.38 26.48
N VAL A 105 4.54 0.95 25.41
CA VAL A 105 4.23 0.25 24.18
C VAL A 105 5.02 0.88 23.05
N GLU A 106 5.66 0.04 22.24
CA GLU A 106 6.34 0.41 21.00
C GLU A 106 5.94 -0.63 19.96
N VAL A 107 5.36 -0.20 18.84
CA VAL A 107 4.93 -1.09 17.77
C VAL A 107 5.02 -0.38 16.43
N THR A 108 5.43 -1.10 15.38
CA THR A 108 5.37 -0.59 14.01
C THR A 108 4.05 -1.00 13.39
N ILE A 109 3.25 -0.01 12.99
CA ILE A 109 2.01 -0.19 12.24
C ILE A 109 2.35 -0.21 10.76
N CYS A 110 2.25 -1.38 10.13
CA CYS A 110 2.57 -1.60 8.70
C CYS A 110 1.32 -1.71 7.81
N ASP A 111 0.15 -1.64 8.42
CA ASP A 111 -1.14 -1.75 7.76
C ASP A 111 -2.14 -0.89 8.54
N TRP A 112 -3.14 -0.34 7.88
CA TRP A 112 -4.18 0.44 8.51
C TRP A 112 -5.54 -0.14 8.19
N GLY A 113 -6.29 -0.38 9.26
CA GLY A 113 -7.58 -1.03 9.21
C GLY A 113 -8.30 -0.88 10.54
N PRO A 114 -9.45 -1.57 10.70
CA PRO A 114 -10.27 -1.42 11.89
C PRO A 114 -9.54 -1.81 13.18
N ASP A 115 -8.64 -2.79 13.13
CA ASP A 115 -7.85 -3.23 14.29
C ASP A 115 -6.84 -2.17 14.73
N GLN A 116 -6.09 -1.57 13.80
CA GLN A 116 -5.05 -0.58 14.10
C GLN A 116 -5.66 0.75 14.53
N ARG A 117 -6.74 1.16 13.85
CA ARG A 117 -7.53 2.32 14.27
C ARG A 117 -8.07 2.14 15.69
N ARG A 118 -8.73 1.01 15.98
CA ARG A 118 -9.27 0.74 17.32
C ARG A 118 -8.17 0.68 18.37
N PHE A 119 -7.00 0.13 18.03
CA PHE A 119 -5.83 0.13 18.91
C PHE A 119 -5.41 1.55 19.31
N ILE A 120 -5.26 2.46 18.34
CA ILE A 120 -4.91 3.86 18.60
C ILE A 120 -6.00 4.57 19.41
N GLU A 121 -7.27 4.43 19.01
CA GLU A 121 -8.41 5.03 19.72
C GLU A 121 -8.47 4.57 21.19
N ARG A 122 -8.24 3.28 21.47
CA ARG A 122 -8.19 2.76 22.85
C ARG A 122 -7.08 3.38 23.68
N LEU A 123 -5.91 3.64 23.09
CA LEU A 123 -4.80 4.26 23.80
C LEU A 123 -5.09 5.73 24.10
N VAL A 124 -5.73 6.44 23.17
CA VAL A 124 -6.18 7.83 23.39
C VAL A 124 -7.28 7.88 24.45
N GLU A 125 -8.31 7.03 24.36
CA GLU A 125 -9.37 6.89 25.38
C GLU A 125 -8.79 6.65 26.78
N PHE A 126 -7.71 5.87 26.88
CA PHE A 126 -7.04 5.60 28.14
C PHE A 126 -6.31 6.82 28.70
N ILE A 127 -5.66 7.61 27.85
CA ILE A 127 -4.95 8.82 28.29
C ILE A 127 -5.92 9.94 28.64
N ASP A 128 -6.93 10.19 27.81
CA ASP A 128 -7.90 11.26 28.03
C ASP A 128 -8.87 10.95 29.19
N GLY A 129 -9.02 9.66 29.53
CA GLY A 129 -9.87 9.18 30.61
C GLY A 129 -9.17 9.01 31.97
N GLU A 130 -7.84 9.17 32.04
CA GLU A 130 -7.05 9.24 33.28
C GLU A 130 -6.86 10.70 33.74
#